data_AF-A0A5C7WGX9-F1
#
_entry.id   AF-A0A5C7WGX9-F1
#
_cell.length_a   1.000
_cell.length_b   1.000
_cell.length_c   1.000
_cell.angle_alpha   90.00
_cell.angle_beta   90.00
_cell.angle_gamma   90.00
#
_symmetry.space_group_name_H-M   'P 1'
#
loop_
_entity.id
_entity.type
_entity.pdbx_description
1 polymer ?
#
loop_
_entity_poly.entity_id
_entity_poly.type
_entity_poly.pdbx_seq_one_letter_code
_entity_poly.pdbx_strand_id
1 'polypeptide(L)' 'VIGVRAYAQNATAAGLDPVARQAWQWFVTEVPQRSLHNWQNAAARLIAADLRSRSVLSQP' A
#
# COMPACT_ATOMS: atom_id res chain seq x y z
N VAL A 1 -5.32 0.88 3.55
CA VAL A 1 -4.33 1.91 3.15
C VAL A 1 -5.09 2.98 2.39
N ILE A 2 -5.08 4.24 2.85
CA ILE A 2 -5.68 5.34 2.08
C ILE A 2 -5.05 5.29 0.69
N GLY A 3 -5.91 5.10 -0.32
CA GLY A 3 -5.59 4.48 -1.60
C GLY A 3 -4.80 5.37 -2.54
N VAL A 4 -3.56 5.68 -2.16
CA VAL A 4 -2.58 6.31 -3.04
C VAL A 4 -2.16 5.29 -4.09
N ARG A 5 -2.96 5.18 -5.15
CA ARG A 5 -2.65 4.33 -6.30
C ARG A 5 -1.66 5.06 -7.19
N ALA A 6 -0.38 5.07 -6.80
CA ALA A 6 0.70 5.75 -7.53
C ALA A 6 0.70 5.48 -9.04
N TYR A 7 0.32 4.26 -9.46
CA TYR A 7 0.31 3.81 -10.86
C TYR A 7 -1.06 3.37 -11.38
N ALA A 8 -2.17 3.79 -10.78
CA ALA A 8 -3.47 3.53 -11.42
C ALA A 8 -3.61 4.36 -12.70
N GLN A 9 -4.28 3.79 -13.71
CA GLN A 9 -4.52 4.47 -14.99
C GLN A 9 -5.15 5.87 -14.84
N ASN A 10 -5.96 6.08 -13.79
CA ASN A 10 -6.60 7.36 -13.45
C ASN A 10 -6.09 7.96 -12.13
N ALA A 11 -4.84 7.67 -11.76
CA ALA A 11 -4.24 8.24 -10.55
C ALA A 11 -4.09 9.75 -10.71
N THR A 12 -4.80 10.52 -9.89
CA THR A 12 -4.67 11.97 -9.84
C THR A 12 -4.36 12.43 -8.42
N ALA A 13 -3.51 13.44 -8.32
CA ALA A 13 -3.26 14.14 -7.06
C ALA A 13 -4.42 15.07 -6.64
N ALA A 14 -5.43 15.22 -7.51
CA ALA A 14 -6.64 15.96 -7.21
C ALA A 14 -7.43 15.28 -6.09
N GLY A 15 -7.79 16.04 -5.05
CA GLY A 15 -8.50 15.54 -3.88
C GLY A 15 -7.62 14.92 -2.78
N LEU A 16 -6.31 14.81 -2.98
CA LEU A 16 -5.38 14.48 -1.90
C LEU A 16 -5.13 15.70 -1.00
N ASP A 17 -5.03 15.46 0.32
CA ASP A 17 -4.50 16.44 1.24
C ASP A 17 -3.01 16.71 0.92
N PRO A 18 -2.42 17.81 1.42
CA PRO A 18 -1.04 18.18 1.11
C PRO A 18 -0.02 17.08 1.42
N VAL A 19 -0.20 16.35 2.52
CA VAL A 19 0.74 15.29 2.93
C VAL A 19 0.62 14.08 2.00
N ALA A 20 -0.59 13.62 1.70
CA ALA A 20 -0.79 12.52 0.77
C ALA A 20 -0.31 12.86 -0.64
N ARG A 21 -0.44 14.13 -1.07
CA ARG A 21 0.10 14.59 -2.36
C ARG A 21 1.64 14.50 -2.38
N GLN A 22 2.31 14.96 -1.34
CA GLN A 22 3.77 14.89 -1.24
C GLN A 22 4.26 13.44 -1.25
N ALA A 23 3.60 12.57 -0.48
CA ALA A 23 3.91 11.14 -0.47
C ALA A 23 3.68 10.50 -1.85
N TRP A 24 2.56 10.80 -2.51
CA TRP A 24 2.28 10.31 -3.86
C TRP A 24 3.35 10.74 -4.87
N GLN A 25 3.76 12.02 -4.84
CA GLN A 25 4.82 12.53 -5.71
C GLN A 25 6.14 11.80 -5.48
N TRP A 26 6.55 11.63 -4.22
CA TRP A 26 7.75 10.86 -3.91
C TRP A 26 7.67 9.43 -4.41
N PHE A 27 6.53 8.75 -4.22
CA PHE A 27 6.34 7.37 -4.71
C PHE A 27 6.50 7.26 -6.23
N VAL A 28 5.88 8.15 -7.01
CA VAL A 28 5.96 8.07 -8.48
C VAL A 28 7.33 8.44 -9.03
N THR A 29 8.10 9.28 -8.32
CA THR A 29 9.44 9.73 -8.73
C THR A 29 10.53 8.76 -8.28
N GLU A 30 10.49 8.28 -7.04
CA GLU A 30 11.62 7.59 -6.40
C GLU A 30 11.46 6.07 -6.33
N VAL A 31 10.23 5.55 -6.45
CA VAL A 31 9.95 4.12 -6.24
C VAL A 31 9.47 3.49 -7.54
N PRO A 32 10.29 2.69 -8.25
CA PRO A 32 9.84 2.00 -9.45
C PRO A 32 8.57 1.17 -9.23
N GLN A 33 7.67 1.15 -10.22
CA GLN A 33 6.38 0.44 -10.13
C GLN A 33 6.51 -1.03 -9.68
N ARG A 34 7.53 -1.74 -10.17
CA ARG A 34 7.79 -3.14 -9.78
C ARG A 34 8.15 -3.27 -8.30
N SER A 35 8.95 -2.33 -7.77
CA SER A 35 9.33 -2.30 -6.35
C SER A 35 8.13 -2.02 -5.47
N LEU A 36 7.29 -1.03 -5.84
CA LEU A 36 6.06 -0.74 -5.12
C LEU A 36 5.13 -1.95 -5.07
N HIS A 37 4.96 -2.66 -6.19
CA HIS A 37 4.16 -3.88 -6.25
C HIS A 37 4.73 -4.98 -5.34
N ASN A 38 6.05 -5.19 -5.35
CA ASN A 38 6.69 -6.17 -4.47
C ASN A 38 6.48 -5.85 -2.99
N TRP A 39 6.60 -4.58 -2.60
CA TRP A 39 6.35 -4.15 -1.22
C TRP A 39 4.89 -4.34 -0.82
N GLN A 40 3.94 -4.00 -1.69
CA GLN A 40 2.52 -4.24 -1.45
C GLN A 40 2.21 -5.73 -1.28
N ASN A 41 2.77 -6.60 -2.12
CA ASN A 41 2.63 -8.05 -2.00
C ASN A 41 3.24 -8.60 -0.70
N ALA A 42 4.43 -8.12 -0.33
CA ALA A 42 5.09 -8.52 0.91
C ALA A 42 4.26 -8.11 2.13
N ALA A 43 3.76 -6.87 2.16
CA ALA A 43 2.89 -6.38 3.23
C ALA A 43 1.58 -7.18 3.33
N ALA A 44 0.94 -7.50 2.20
CA ALA A 44 -0.27 -8.31 2.18
C ALA A 44 -0.03 -9.71 2.79
N ARG A 45 1.10 -10.35 2.47
CA ARG A 45 1.48 -11.64 3.05
C ARG A 45 1.71 -11.56 4.56
N LEU A 46 2.37 -10.51 5.03
CA LEU A 46 2.61 -10.30 6.47
C LEU A 46 1.29 -10.12 7.23
N ILE A 47 0.37 -9.31 6.71
CA ILE A 47 -0.96 -9.13 7.30
C ILE A 47 -1.74 -10.44 7.30
N ALA A 48 -1.73 -11.19 6.20
CA ALA A 48 -2.40 -12.48 6.12
C ALA A 48 -1.83 -13.48 7.15
N ALA A 49 -0.51 -13.49 7.36
CA ALA A 49 0.14 -14.31 8.37
C ALA A 49 -0.27 -13.93 9.80
N ASP A 50 -0.30 -12.62 10.11
CA ASP A 50 -0.75 -12.11 11.41
C ASP A 50 -2.23 -12.47 11.67
N LEU A 51 -3.11 -12.23 10.70
CA LEU A 51 -4.53 -12.59 10.81
C LEU A 51 -4.73 -14.09 11.00
N ARG A 52 -3.98 -14.93 10.29
CA ARG A 52 -4.03 -16.39 10.45
C ARG A 52 -3.56 -16.81 11.84
N SER A 53 -2.46 -16.23 12.33
CA SER A 53 -1.94 -16.49 13.67
C SER A 53 -2.98 -16.16 14.74
N ARG A 54 -3.60 -14.98 14.66
CA ARG A 54 -4.70 -14.57 15.56
C ARG A 54 -5.91 -15.49 15.50
N SER A 55 -6.26 -15.97 14.31
CA SER A 55 -7.36 -16.92 14.13
C SER A 55 -7.08 -18.28 14.78
N VAL A 56 -5.85 -18.79 14.69
CA VAL A 56 -5.45 -20.05 15.34
C VAL A 56 -5.47 -19.89 16.86
N LEU A 57 -5.02 -18.75 17.38
CA LEU A 57 -5.05 -18.45 18.82
C LEU A 57 -6.46 -18.24 19.38
N SER A 58 -7.45 -17.95 18.53
CA SER A 58 -8.86 -17.76 18.94
C SER A 58 -9.72 -19.04 18.84
N GLN A 59 -9.14 -20.17 18.43
CA GLN A 59 -9.87 -21.43 18.31
C GLN A 59 -9.81 -22.18 19.67
N PRO A 60 -10.96 -22.53 20.28
CA PRO A 60 -11.03 -23.16 21.61
C PRO A 60 -10.52 -24.60 21.62
#